data_AF-A0A257JJK0-F1
#
_entry.id   AF-A0A257JJK0-F1
#
_cell.length_a   1.000
_cell.length_b   1.000
_cell.length_c   1.000
_cell.angle_alpha   90.00
_cell.angle_beta   90.00
_cell.angle_gamma   90.00
#
_symmetry.space_group_name_H-M   'P 1'
#
loop_
_entity.id
_entity.type
_entity.pdbx_description
1 polymer ?
#
loop_
_entity_poly.entity_id
_entity_poly.type
_entity_poly.pdbx_seq_one_letter_code
_entity_poly.pdbx_strand_id
1 'polypeptide(L)'
;MTTTPTLIVTQSFTDADAALAHAATIYSSGINHLRQSLQDFVAGQDKPGRIRACYPFVRVRTDTVARADSRLSYGFVAGPGVYETTLTRPDLFANYYREQF
;
A
#
# COMPACT_ATOMS: atom_id res chain seq x y z
N MET A 1 15.68 11.07 -20.24
CA MET A 1 14.37 10.46 -20.57
C MET A 1 13.66 10.22 -19.25
N THR A 2 12.58 10.94 -18.99
CA THR A 2 11.86 10.87 -17.72
C THR A 2 11.17 9.51 -17.61
N THR A 3 11.51 8.70 -16.62
CA THR A 3 10.79 7.46 -16.32
C THR A 3 9.36 7.84 -15.94
N THR A 4 8.39 7.59 -16.83
CA THR A 4 6.97 7.84 -16.54
C THR A 4 6.56 6.89 -15.40
N PRO A 5 6.11 7.41 -14.25
CA PRO A 5 5.68 6.55 -13.16
C PRO A 5 4.47 5.73 -13.60
N THR A 6 4.45 4.44 -13.26
CA THR A 6 3.26 3.60 -13.43
C THR A 6 2.12 4.23 -12.65
N LEU A 7 1.06 4.64 -13.36
CA LEU A 7 -0.15 5.14 -12.74
C LEU A 7 -0.92 3.96 -12.14
N ILE A 8 -1.00 3.94 -10.81
CA ILE A 8 -1.83 2.99 -10.07
C ILE A 8 -3.09 3.74 -9.66
N VAL A 9 -4.24 3.32 -10.18
CA VAL A 9 -5.54 3.88 -9.82
C VAL A 9 -6.03 3.21 -8.55
N THR A 10 -6.70 3.96 -7.69
CA THR A 10 -7.29 3.41 -6.46
C THR A 10 -8.37 2.39 -6.80
N GLN A 11 -8.32 1.24 -6.15
CA GLN A 11 -9.29 0.16 -6.30
C GLN A 11 -9.96 -0.15 -4.96
N SER A 12 -11.26 -0.46 -4.99
CA SER A 12 -12.02 -0.89 -3.83
C SER A 12 -12.05 -2.41 -3.72
N PHE A 13 -12.04 -2.92 -2.49
CA PHE A 13 -12.06 -4.34 -2.18
C PHE A 13 -13.05 -4.57 -1.03
N THR A 14 -13.73 -5.73 -1.06
CA THR A 14 -14.57 -6.23 0.04
C THR A 14 -14.01 -7.54 0.64
N ASP A 15 -12.85 -7.97 0.14
CA ASP A 15 -12.11 -9.15 0.59
C ASP A 15 -10.71 -8.69 1.03
N ALA A 16 -10.37 -9.01 2.27
CA ALA A 16 -9.12 -8.63 2.90
C ALA A 16 -7.91 -9.26 2.18
N ASP A 17 -8.04 -10.50 1.71
CA ASP A 17 -6.95 -11.19 1.00
C ASP A 17 -6.68 -10.55 -0.37
N ALA A 18 -7.73 -10.21 -1.12
CA ALA A 18 -7.60 -9.48 -2.38
C ALA A 18 -6.96 -8.10 -2.19
N ALA A 19 -7.37 -7.35 -1.15
CA ALA A 19 -6.78 -6.05 -0.83
C ALA A 19 -5.29 -6.17 -0.46
N LEU A 20 -4.92 -7.15 0.37
CA LEU A 20 -3.54 -7.41 0.76
C LEU A 20 -2.67 -7.83 -0.44
N ALA A 21 -3.18 -8.71 -1.30
CA ALA A 21 -2.48 -9.15 -2.51
C ALA A 21 -2.18 -7.96 -3.45
N HIS A 22 -3.14 -7.03 -3.58
CA HIS A 22 -2.93 -5.83 -4.38
C HIS A 22 -1.88 -4.90 -3.77
N ALA A 23 -1.94 -4.64 -2.46
CA ALA A 23 -0.93 -3.85 -1.76
C ALA A 23 0.48 -4.48 -1.87
N ALA A 24 0.58 -5.81 -1.76
CA ALA A 24 1.83 -6.55 -1.93
C ALA A 24 2.40 -6.41 -3.36
N THR A 25 1.53 -6.40 -4.37
CA THR A 25 1.94 -6.21 -5.78
C THR A 25 2.53 -4.81 -6.00
N ILE A 26 1.87 -3.77 -5.48
CA ILE A 26 2.39 -2.39 -5.55
C ILE A 26 3.74 -2.27 -4.85
N TYR A 27 3.84 -2.79 -3.62
CA TYR A 27 5.07 -2.73 -2.82
C TYR A 27 6.24 -3.46 -3.51
N SER A 28 6.00 -4.70 -3.96
CA SER A 28 7.04 -5.51 -4.62
C SER A 28 7.49 -4.90 -5.95
N SER A 29 6.57 -4.37 -6.76
CA SER A 29 6.89 -3.64 -7.99
C SER A 29 7.79 -2.44 -7.71
N GLY A 30 7.46 -1.63 -6.70
CA GLY A 30 8.27 -0.48 -6.29
C GLY A 30 9.67 -0.88 -5.83
N ILE A 31 9.79 -1.90 -4.99
CA ILE A 31 11.08 -2.41 -4.51
C ILE A 31 11.92 -2.96 -5.66
N ASN A 32 11.33 -3.75 -6.56
CA ASN A 32 12.03 -4.32 -7.71
C ASN A 32 12.52 -3.22 -8.65
N HIS A 33 11.70 -2.20 -8.90
CA HIS A 33 12.09 -1.03 -9.69
C HIS A 33 13.32 -0.34 -9.10
N LEU A 34 13.30 -0.03 -7.80
CA LEU A 34 14.41 0.64 -7.12
C LEU A 34 15.70 -0.22 -7.11
N ARG A 35 15.57 -1.53 -6.85
CA ARG A 35 16.71 -2.46 -6.85
C ARG A 35 17.35 -2.60 -8.23
N GLN A 36 16.53 -2.78 -9.27
CA GLN A 36 17.04 -2.87 -10.64
C GLN A 36 17.75 -1.59 -11.03
N SER A 37 17.15 -0.44 -10.75
CA SER A 37 17.75 0.87 -11.00
C SER A 37 19.09 1.07 -10.29
N LEU A 38 19.23 0.59 -9.05
CA LEU A 38 20.50 0.64 -8.34
C LEU A 38 21.54 -0.30 -8.97
N GLN A 39 21.14 -1.51 -9.37
CA GLN A 39 22.03 -2.46 -10.05
C GLN A 39 22.55 -1.89 -11.37
N ASP A 40 21.68 -1.29 -12.18
CA ASP A 40 22.04 -0.67 -13.45
C ASP A 40 23.03 0.49 -13.24
N PHE A 41 22.79 1.32 -12.21
CA PHE A 41 23.70 2.42 -11.84
C PHE A 41 25.09 1.90 -11.45
N VAL A 42 25.16 0.86 -10.62
CA VAL A 42 26.43 0.24 -10.21
C VAL A 42 27.15 -0.40 -11.42
N ALA A 43 26.40 -0.90 -12.40
CA ALA A 43 26.94 -1.44 -13.65
C ALA A 43 27.41 -0.37 -14.66
N GLY A 44 27.37 0.91 -14.30
CA GLY A 44 27.79 2.03 -15.15
C GLY A 44 26.77 2.45 -16.20
N GLN A 45 25.52 1.97 -16.10
CA GLN A 45 24.43 2.41 -16.96
C GLN A 45 23.82 3.69 -16.37
N ASP A 46 24.28 4.85 -16.83
CA ASP A 46 23.70 6.13 -16.43
C ASP A 46 22.29 6.30 -16.99
N LYS A 47 21.29 6.24 -16.11
CA LYS A 47 19.90 6.56 -16.44
C LYS A 47 19.62 8.04 -16.14
N PRO A 48 19.37 8.89 -17.16
CA PRO A 48 19.12 10.30 -16.93
C PRO A 48 17.71 10.53 -16.36
N GLY A 49 17.60 10.78 -15.05
CA GLY A 49 16.36 11.20 -14.39
C GLY A 49 16.25 10.78 -12.92
N ARG A 50 15.22 11.28 -12.23
CA ARG A 50 14.89 10.81 -10.86
C ARG A 50 14.14 9.49 -10.92
N ILE A 51 14.61 8.52 -10.16
CA ILE A 51 13.98 7.20 -10.02
C ILE A 51 13.13 7.23 -8.75
N ARG A 52 11.86 6.80 -8.84
CA ARG A 52 10.89 6.90 -7.74
C ARG A 52 9.99 5.68 -7.71
N ALA A 53 9.63 5.27 -6.50
CA ALA A 53 8.56 4.34 -6.22
C ALA A 53 7.76 4.85 -5.01
N CYS A 54 6.48 4.49 -4.93
CA CYS A 54 5.60 4.89 -3.85
C CYS A 54 5.18 3.67 -3.02
N TYR A 55 4.98 3.87 -1.71
CA TYR A 55 4.31 2.88 -0.88
C TYR A 55 2.84 2.75 -1.29
N PRO A 56 2.25 1.55 -1.22
CA PRO A 56 0.79 1.42 -1.27
C PRO A 56 0.16 2.14 -0.06
N PHE A 57 -1.09 2.56 -0.21
CA PHE A 57 -1.90 3.06 0.89
C PHE A 57 -3.22 2.30 0.93
N VAL A 58 -3.83 2.24 2.11
CA VAL A 58 -5.19 1.75 2.32
C VAL A 58 -6.08 2.91 2.75
N ARG A 59 -7.35 2.85 2.34
CA ARG A 59 -8.39 3.82 2.71
C ARG A 59 -9.61 3.07 3.22
N VAL A 60 -10.07 3.47 4.40
CA VAL A 60 -11.37 3.06 4.94
C VAL A 60 -12.28 4.28 4.95
N ARG A 61 -13.48 4.14 4.39
CA ARG A 61 -14.53 5.18 4.44
C ARG A 61 -15.71 4.66 5.24
N THR A 62 -16.09 5.38 6.29
CA THR A 62 -17.27 5.10 7.10
C THR A 62 -18.25 6.25 6.96
N ASP A 63 -19.48 5.96 6.52
CA ASP A 63 -20.53 6.98 6.36
C ASP A 63 -21.41 7.11 7.63
N THR A 64 -21.33 6.15 8.55
CA THR A 64 -22.12 6.12 9.80
C THR A 64 -21.27 5.74 10.99
N VAL A 65 -21.75 6.06 12.20
CA VAL A 65 -21.18 5.52 13.45
C VAL A 65 -21.62 4.06 13.55
N ALA A 66 -20.82 3.16 13.01
CA ALA A 66 -20.99 1.75 13.32
C ALA A 66 -20.74 1.56 14.82
N ARG A 67 -21.71 1.00 15.55
CA ARG A 67 -21.45 0.53 16.91
C ARG A 67 -20.51 -0.66 16.82
N ALA A 68 -19.22 -0.39 17.01
CA ALA A 68 -18.24 -1.44 17.17
C ALA A 68 -18.60 -2.33 18.37
N ASP A 69 -18.21 -3.61 18.30
CA ASP A 69 -18.33 -4.51 19.45
C ASP A 69 -17.54 -3.91 20.63
N SER A 70 -18.26 -3.42 21.64
CA SER A 70 -17.67 -2.67 22.75
C SER A 70 -16.75 -3.51 23.64
N ARG A 71 -16.69 -4.82 23.41
CA ARG A 71 -15.76 -5.73 24.10
C ARG A 71 -14.35 -5.69 23.52
N LEU A 72 -14.19 -5.24 22.28
CA LEU A 72 -12.88 -5.09 21.64
C LEU A 72 -12.31 -3.70 21.92
N SER A 73 -11.04 -3.65 22.32
CA SER A 73 -10.32 -2.38 22.50
C SER A 73 -9.79 -1.80 21.19
N TYR A 74 -10.09 -2.42 20.04
CA TYR A 74 -9.62 -2.04 18.70
C TYR A 74 -10.67 -2.38 17.61
N GLY A 75 -10.37 -2.06 16.35
CA GLY A 75 -11.26 -2.36 15.21
C GLY A 75 -12.40 -1.36 15.03
N PHE A 76 -12.24 -0.14 15.54
CA PHE A 76 -13.24 0.91 15.44
C PHE A 76 -12.62 2.27 15.11
N VAL A 77 -13.45 3.14 14.54
CA VAL A 77 -13.09 4.52 14.22
C VAL A 77 -13.93 5.49 15.04
N ALA A 78 -13.39 6.68 15.32
CA ALA A 78 -14.05 7.66 16.19
C ALA A 78 -15.38 8.19 15.64
N GLY A 79 -15.58 8.13 14.32
CA GLY A 79 -16.82 8.56 13.68
C GLY A 79 -16.82 8.33 12.17
N PRO A 80 -17.80 8.87 11.46
CA PRO A 80 -17.82 8.89 10.01
C PRO A 80 -16.62 9.68 9.47
N GLY A 81 -15.96 9.14 8.44
CA GLY A 81 -14.80 9.79 7.87
C GLY A 81 -14.02 8.91 6.90
N VAL A 82 -12.90 9.46 6.45
CA VAL A 82 -11.92 8.78 5.60
C VAL A 82 -10.64 8.62 6.40
N TYR A 83 -10.21 7.38 6.58
CA TYR A 83 -9.00 7.01 7.32
C TYR A 83 -8.02 6.38 6.35
N GLU A 84 -6.79 6.90 6.31
CA GLU A 84 -5.77 6.45 5.37
C GLU A 84 -4.44 6.25 6.07
N THR A 85 -3.69 5.26 5.59
CA THR A 85 -2.29 5.08 5.98
C THR A 85 -1.52 4.39 4.87
N THR A 86 -0.21 4.65 4.81
CA THR A 86 0.69 3.92 3.92
C THR A 86 1.09 2.59 4.54
N LEU A 87 1.30 1.59 3.69
CA LEU A 87 1.66 0.24 4.09
C LEU A 87 3.08 -0.08 3.66
N THR A 88 3.81 -0.80 4.50
CA THR A 88 5.15 -1.31 4.22
C THR A 88 5.25 -2.76 4.66
N ARG A 89 6.15 -3.52 4.04
CA ARG A 89 6.37 -4.94 4.35
C ARG A 89 5.07 -5.75 4.50
N PRO A 90 4.19 -5.78 3.47
CA PRO A 90 2.97 -6.58 3.50
C PRO A 90 3.24 -8.08 3.63
N ASP A 91 4.47 -8.53 3.33
CA ASP A 91 4.96 -9.87 3.65
C ASP A 91 5.10 -10.11 5.16
N LEU A 92 5.60 -9.12 5.91
CA LEU A 92 5.85 -9.22 7.35
C LEU A 92 4.56 -9.04 8.16
N PHE A 93 3.73 -8.07 7.76
CA PHE A 93 2.50 -7.72 8.47
C PHE A 93 1.26 -8.41 7.90
N ALA A 94 1.43 -9.43 7.05
CA ALA A 94 0.34 -10.08 6.32
C ALA A 94 -0.83 -10.49 7.23
N ASN A 95 -0.55 -11.13 8.37
CA ASN A 95 -1.58 -11.58 9.30
C ASN A 95 -2.33 -10.41 9.94
N TYR A 96 -1.61 -9.37 10.34
CA TYR A 96 -2.23 -8.16 10.90
C TYR A 96 -3.11 -7.46 9.86
N TYR A 97 -2.63 -7.30 8.63
CA TYR A 97 -3.42 -6.66 7.58
C TYR A 97 -4.66 -7.47 7.20
N ARG A 98 -4.60 -8.81 7.17
CA ARG A 98 -5.79 -9.64 6.94
C ARG A 98 -6.84 -9.52 8.03
N GLU A 99 -6.41 -9.37 9.29
CA GLU A 99 -7.36 -9.21 10.41
C GLU A 99 -8.02 -7.82 10.40
N GLN A 100 -7.32 -6.79 9.93
CA GLN A 100 -7.75 -5.40 10.06
C GLN A 100 -8.35 -4.77 8.79
N PHE A 101 -8.20 -5.39 7.62
CA PHE A 101 -8.86 -4.95 6.38
C PHE A 101 -10.34 -5.35 6.37
#